data_AF-A0A8C3SC82-F1
#
_entry.id   AF-A0A8C3SC82-F1
#
_cell.length_a   1.000
_cell.length_b   1.000
_cell.length_c   1.000
_cell.angle_alpha   90.00
_cell.angle_beta   90.00
_cell.angle_gamma   90.00
#
_symmetry.space_group_name_H-M   'P 1'
#
loop_
_entity.id
_entity.type
_entity.pdbx_description
1 polymer ?
#
loop_
_entity_poly.entity_id
_entity_poly.type
_entity_poly.pdbx_seq_one_letter_code
_entity_poly.pdbx_strand_id
1 'polypeptide(L)'
;MATKITATTNTQRKTIGHEEYSLYSSMSEDELIQLAIEQSLTEDPSAPGEPPTLTRPSQTGGQAPGSSWGVRRRYDGSLFITPQPVELDPVVEAIKEGDESALLNMMKSGKNLSEPNKDGWLPLHEAAYYGQAGCLKVLQRAYPGTTDQRTLQEETALYIATSKGNLDCLLSLLQAGAEPDITNKSRETPLYKACERKNIEAVRMLVQYNADANHRCNRGWTALHEAVSRNDIDIIDILIKGGAKIESKNTYGITSLFVAAEGGQLDALRYLAKCGADINTQASDSASALYEACKNGHEKVVEFLLSQGADANKTNKDGLLPLHIASKKGNYEIVKMLLPVTSRTRVKRSGISPLHLAAERNNNDILEELIEAGYDVNTTLSFERARLYEDRRSTVLYFAVINNNIYATELLLQAGANPNVDLINPLLISIRHGCLKTMKLLLDHGANIDAYISSHPTTFPATIMFSMKYLSLLKFLMDLGCDANSCFKCRYGNGPHPVLDHRRDRLDDTPVNKQPNIVQFCDMVSAPEMNRWAGPIIDVLLDYVGNVQLCARLKEHIDSYEDWAVVKEKAEPPRPLAHLCRIKVRNVIGRNRIKLIDTLPLPGRLIRYLQYDYSQ
;
A
#
# COMPACT_ATOMS: atom_id res chain seq x y z
N MET A 1 38.60 -53.26 -30.97
CA MET A 1 39.85 -52.49 -31.09
C MET A 1 39.94 -51.53 -29.93
N ALA A 2 41.03 -51.63 -29.17
CA ALA A 2 41.24 -50.94 -27.91
C ALA A 2 41.53 -49.45 -28.11
N THR A 3 41.16 -48.60 -27.13
CA THR A 3 42.09 -47.60 -26.61
C THR A 3 41.70 -47.14 -25.20
N LYS A 4 42.74 -47.04 -24.39
CA LYS A 4 42.80 -46.72 -22.96
C LYS A 4 43.31 -45.28 -22.79
N ILE A 5 42.84 -44.61 -21.74
CA ILE A 5 43.55 -43.69 -20.83
C ILE A 5 44.08 -42.35 -21.38
N THR A 6 43.65 -41.23 -20.77
CA THR A 6 44.53 -40.36 -19.96
C THR A 6 43.72 -39.32 -19.19
N ALA A 7 43.99 -39.24 -17.89
CA ALA A 7 43.55 -38.17 -17.00
C ALA A 7 44.56 -37.03 -17.06
N THR A 8 44.07 -35.79 -17.08
CA THR A 8 44.84 -34.60 -16.68
C THR A 8 44.01 -33.79 -15.70
N THR A 9 44.50 -33.76 -14.47
CA THR A 9 44.12 -32.84 -13.41
C THR A 9 44.49 -31.41 -13.82
N ASN A 10 43.55 -30.47 -13.71
CA ASN A 10 43.91 -29.07 -13.62
C ASN A 10 43.03 -28.36 -12.58
N THR A 11 43.58 -28.25 -11.38
CA THR A 11 43.11 -27.37 -10.31
C THR A 11 43.38 -25.92 -10.69
N GLN A 12 42.35 -25.14 -10.99
CA GLN A 12 42.41 -23.69 -10.83
C GLN A 12 41.07 -23.17 -10.28
N ARG A 13 41.10 -22.77 -9.01
CA ARG A 13 40.16 -21.82 -8.42
C ARG A 13 40.12 -20.58 -9.29
N LYS A 14 38.97 -20.30 -9.92
CA LYS A 14 38.64 -18.99 -10.45
C LYS A 14 37.43 -18.44 -9.72
N THR A 15 37.66 -17.28 -9.14
CA THR A 15 36.71 -16.32 -8.58
C THR A 15 35.51 -16.12 -9.49
N ILE A 16 34.32 -16.22 -8.92
CA ILE A 16 33.03 -15.97 -9.58
C ILE A 16 32.98 -14.51 -10.02
N GLY A 17 33.00 -14.29 -11.33
CA GLY A 17 32.80 -12.99 -11.98
C GLY A 17 31.33 -12.77 -12.30
N HIS A 18 30.92 -11.51 -12.38
CA HIS A 18 29.55 -11.01 -12.61
C HIS A 18 28.91 -11.39 -13.97
N GLU A 19 29.39 -12.42 -14.67
CA GLU A 19 28.93 -12.82 -16.01
C GLU A 19 28.03 -14.08 -16.02
N GLU A 20 27.84 -14.79 -14.90
CA GLU A 20 26.96 -15.98 -14.85
C GLU A 20 25.45 -15.67 -14.70
N TYR A 21 25.06 -14.41 -14.49
CA TYR A 21 23.64 -14.04 -14.44
C TYR A 21 22.95 -14.02 -15.81
N SER A 22 23.71 -14.11 -16.92
CA SER A 22 23.15 -14.01 -18.27
C SER A 22 22.58 -15.33 -18.80
N LEU A 23 22.92 -16.47 -18.20
CA LEU A 23 22.51 -17.81 -18.70
C LEU A 23 21.11 -18.23 -18.25
N TYR A 24 20.55 -17.60 -17.22
CA TYR A 24 19.21 -17.92 -16.71
C TYR A 24 18.11 -16.98 -17.23
N SER A 25 18.46 -15.93 -17.99
CA SER A 25 17.49 -14.97 -18.51
C SER A 25 16.70 -15.46 -19.73
N SER A 26 17.20 -16.52 -20.40
CA SER A 26 16.64 -17.07 -21.63
C SER A 26 15.98 -18.45 -21.46
N MET A 27 15.86 -18.95 -20.23
CA MET A 27 15.25 -20.25 -19.94
C MET A 27 13.79 -20.09 -19.54
N SER A 28 12.96 -21.04 -19.94
CA SER A 28 11.55 -21.10 -19.53
C SER A 28 11.38 -21.58 -18.08
N GLU A 29 10.26 -21.26 -17.43
CA GLU A 29 9.96 -21.68 -16.05
C GLU A 29 10.06 -23.20 -15.88
N ASP A 30 9.62 -23.97 -16.87
CA ASP A 30 9.66 -25.44 -16.85
C ASP A 30 11.09 -25.98 -16.89
N GLU A 31 12.00 -25.35 -17.65
CA GLU A 31 13.41 -25.75 -17.71
C GLU A 31 14.16 -25.42 -16.41
N LEU A 32 13.80 -24.32 -15.74
CA LEU A 32 14.35 -23.95 -14.43
C LEU A 32 13.90 -24.94 -13.34
N ILE A 33 12.65 -25.41 -13.40
CA ILE A 33 12.11 -26.43 -12.50
C ILE A 33 12.81 -27.78 -12.73
N GLN A 34 13.04 -28.16 -14.00
CA GLN A 34 13.72 -29.41 -14.34
C GLN A 34 15.19 -29.40 -13.87
N LEU A 35 15.88 -28.26 -13.99
CA LEU A 35 17.25 -28.08 -13.51
C LEU A 35 17.34 -28.10 -11.98
N ALA A 36 16.33 -27.59 -11.27
CA ALA A 36 16.23 -27.68 -9.82
C ALA A 36 15.94 -29.12 -9.34
N ILE A 37 15.15 -29.88 -10.11
CA ILE A 37 14.87 -31.30 -9.82
C ILE A 37 16.12 -32.15 -10.05
N GLU A 38 16.89 -31.91 -11.12
CA GLU A 38 18.15 -32.63 -11.36
C GLU A 38 19.22 -32.34 -10.31
N GLN A 39 19.30 -31.10 -9.79
CA GLN A 39 20.20 -30.77 -8.68
C GLN A 39 19.75 -31.34 -7.33
N SER A 40 18.45 -31.53 -7.13
CA SER A 40 17.92 -32.12 -5.90
C SER A 40 18.05 -33.65 -5.85
N LEU A 41 18.33 -34.32 -6.98
CA LEU A 41 18.47 -35.78 -7.10
C LEU A 41 19.91 -36.29 -6.94
N THR A 42 20.89 -35.40 -6.69
CA THR A 42 22.29 -35.77 -6.45
C THR A 42 22.70 -35.83 -4.97
N GLU A 43 21.78 -35.62 -4.04
CA GLU A 43 22.03 -35.80 -2.61
C GLU A 43 21.15 -36.94 -2.06
N ASP A 44 21.78 -38.08 -1.80
CA ASP A 44 21.17 -39.32 -1.32
C ASP A 44 20.92 -39.26 0.21
N PRO A 45 19.68 -39.40 0.71
CA PRO A 45 19.38 -39.47 2.14
C PRO A 45 19.10 -40.92 2.57
N SER A 46 19.98 -41.50 3.39
CA SER A 46 19.68 -42.71 4.16
C SER A 46 19.43 -42.37 5.64
N ALA A 47 18.16 -42.44 6.00
CA ALA A 47 17.53 -42.37 7.34
C ALA A 47 17.87 -43.64 8.19
N PRO A 48 17.27 -43.93 9.39
CA PRO A 48 16.19 -43.28 10.17
C PRO A 48 16.54 -43.16 11.69
N GLY A 49 15.74 -42.75 12.68
CA GLY A 49 14.32 -42.46 12.90
C GLY A 49 14.10 -42.33 14.44
N GLU A 50 13.06 -41.61 14.84
CA GLU A 50 12.60 -41.14 16.19
C GLU A 50 12.32 -42.22 17.28
N PRO A 51 11.61 -41.95 18.43
CA PRO A 51 11.73 -41.03 19.61
C PRO A 51 11.64 -41.86 20.96
N PRO A 52 10.98 -41.49 22.10
CA PRO A 52 11.03 -40.35 23.05
C PRO A 52 11.32 -40.72 24.56
N THR A 53 11.37 -39.69 25.43
CA THR A 53 10.99 -39.59 26.89
C THR A 53 11.80 -40.18 28.07
N LEU A 54 12.16 -39.25 28.99
CA LEU A 54 12.19 -39.26 30.48
C LEU A 54 12.74 -40.47 31.28
N THR A 55 13.83 -40.26 32.04
CA THR A 55 13.93 -40.43 33.52
C THR A 55 15.33 -40.05 34.06
N ARG A 56 15.36 -39.44 35.26
CA ARG A 56 16.52 -39.23 36.16
C ARG A 56 16.67 -40.49 37.06
N PRO A 57 17.71 -40.73 37.90
CA PRO A 57 18.97 -40.01 38.19
C PRO A 57 20.23 -40.92 38.33
N SER A 58 21.45 -40.35 38.41
CA SER A 58 22.46 -40.67 39.46
C SER A 58 23.82 -40.02 39.18
N GLN A 59 24.43 -39.51 40.25
CA GLN A 59 25.77 -38.92 40.32
C GLN A 59 26.87 -39.96 40.03
N THR A 60 27.95 -39.54 39.36
CA THR A 60 29.35 -39.80 39.77
C THR A 60 30.34 -38.95 38.94
N GLY A 61 31.12 -38.12 39.64
CA GLY A 61 32.57 -37.94 39.46
C GLY A 61 33.15 -37.31 38.17
N GLY A 62 33.79 -36.14 38.31
CA GLY A 62 34.89 -35.72 37.42
C GLY A 62 34.99 -34.21 37.17
N GLN A 63 35.72 -33.48 38.03
CA GLN A 63 36.20 -32.12 37.77
C GLN A 63 37.25 -32.10 36.64
N ALA A 64 37.19 -31.13 35.73
CA ALA A 64 38.19 -30.05 35.55
C ALA A 64 37.81 -29.10 34.37
N PRO A 65 38.35 -27.86 34.30
CA PRO A 65 37.65 -26.67 33.79
C PRO A 65 37.96 -26.32 32.32
N GLY A 66 37.04 -25.64 31.65
CA GLY A 66 37.25 -25.12 30.30
C GLY A 66 36.24 -24.06 29.89
N SER A 67 36.58 -22.80 30.17
CA SER A 67 36.28 -21.61 29.36
C SER A 67 34.98 -21.61 28.53
N SER A 68 33.92 -21.02 29.09
CA SER A 68 32.74 -20.58 28.34
C SER A 68 33.12 -19.38 27.45
N TRP A 69 33.21 -19.60 26.14
CA TRP A 69 33.38 -18.56 25.13
C TRP A 69 32.09 -17.73 25.04
N GLY A 70 32.09 -16.58 25.72
CA GLY A 70 30.94 -15.68 25.75
C GLY A 70 30.82 -14.88 24.45
N VAL A 71 29.87 -15.25 23.60
CA VAL A 71 29.39 -14.40 22.50
C VAL A 71 28.83 -13.11 23.11
N ARG A 72 29.38 -11.95 22.74
CA ARG A 72 28.86 -10.64 23.16
C ARG A 72 28.25 -9.89 21.99
N ARG A 73 27.15 -9.20 22.30
CA ARG A 73 26.49 -8.22 21.44
C ARG A 73 27.18 -6.87 21.64
N ARG A 74 27.58 -6.21 20.56
CA ARG A 74 27.92 -4.79 20.57
C ARG A 74 26.68 -3.96 20.88
N TYR A 75 26.89 -2.74 21.36
CA TYR A 75 25.81 -1.80 21.67
C TYR A 75 25.05 -1.30 20.41
N ASP A 76 25.52 -1.62 19.21
CA ASP A 76 24.84 -1.43 17.91
C ASP A 76 24.00 -2.65 17.45
N GLY A 77 23.97 -3.73 18.24
CA GLY A 77 23.25 -4.97 17.94
C GLY A 77 24.05 -6.02 17.16
N SER A 78 25.26 -5.71 16.69
CA SER A 78 26.11 -6.69 15.98
C SER A 78 26.78 -7.67 16.95
N LEU A 79 26.87 -8.94 16.57
CA LEU A 79 27.53 -9.99 17.35
C LEU A 79 29.00 -10.08 16.96
N PHE A 80 29.90 -10.16 17.94
CA PHE A 80 31.32 -10.42 17.67
C PHE A 80 31.95 -11.32 18.74
N ILE A 81 33.01 -12.02 18.33
CA ILE A 81 33.82 -12.90 19.15
C ILE A 81 35.21 -12.24 19.26
N THR A 82 35.67 -11.92 20.47
CA THR A 82 37.02 -11.42 20.73
C THR A 82 37.97 -12.57 21.03
N PRO A 83 39.12 -12.71 20.34
CA PRO A 83 40.07 -13.79 20.59
C PRO A 83 40.99 -13.60 21.82
N GLN A 84 40.82 -12.58 22.67
CA GLN A 84 41.66 -12.36 23.85
C GLN A 84 40.86 -11.81 25.04
N PRO A 85 41.19 -12.17 26.30
CA PRO A 85 40.57 -11.60 27.49
C PRO A 85 40.97 -10.12 27.58
N VAL A 86 39.97 -9.23 27.49
CA VAL A 86 40.18 -7.80 27.72
C VAL A 86 40.43 -7.62 29.22
N GLU A 87 41.61 -7.14 29.61
CA GLU A 87 41.85 -6.64 30.98
C GLU A 87 40.84 -5.52 31.26
N LEU A 88 39.85 -5.82 32.10
CA LEU A 88 38.91 -4.81 32.59
C LEU A 88 39.67 -3.91 33.57
N ASP A 89 39.42 -2.60 33.53
CA ASP A 89 40.00 -1.68 34.53
C ASP A 89 39.62 -2.20 35.93
N PRO A 90 40.58 -2.39 36.85
CA PRO A 90 40.31 -2.90 38.19
C PRO A 90 39.25 -2.09 38.94
N VAL A 91 39.07 -0.81 38.61
CA VAL A 91 37.98 0.02 39.16
C VAL A 91 36.61 -0.46 38.68
N VAL A 92 36.47 -0.80 37.40
CA VAL A 92 35.22 -1.30 36.81
C VAL A 92 34.89 -2.69 37.37
N GLU A 93 35.90 -3.54 37.57
CA GLU A 93 35.74 -4.85 38.19
C GLU A 93 35.24 -4.73 39.64
N ALA A 94 35.91 -3.92 40.46
CA ALA A 94 35.49 -3.66 41.84
C ALA A 94 34.07 -3.10 41.93
N ILE A 95 33.70 -2.17 41.04
CA ILE A 95 32.33 -1.63 40.99
C ILE A 95 31.34 -2.71 40.60
N LYS A 96 31.63 -3.49 39.55
CA LYS A 96 30.74 -4.55 39.08
C LYS A 96 30.47 -5.60 40.14
N GLU A 97 31.48 -5.94 40.96
CA GLU A 97 31.36 -6.86 42.09
C GLU A 97 30.71 -6.22 43.33
N GLY A 98 30.61 -4.89 43.38
CA GLY A 98 30.06 -4.16 44.52
C GLY A 98 31.04 -4.03 45.69
N ASP A 99 32.35 -4.18 45.46
CA ASP A 99 33.37 -4.11 46.50
C ASP A 99 33.69 -2.65 46.87
N GLU A 100 32.93 -2.15 47.85
CA GLU A 100 33.14 -0.82 48.45
C GLU A 100 34.53 -0.66 49.06
N SER A 101 35.09 -1.74 49.62
CA SER A 101 36.37 -1.71 50.35
C SER A 101 37.56 -1.59 49.40
N ALA A 102 37.53 -2.33 48.28
CA ALA A 102 38.50 -2.21 47.21
C ALA A 102 38.46 -0.80 46.61
N LEU A 103 37.27 -0.26 46.35
CA LEU A 103 37.11 1.09 45.84
C LEU A 103 37.72 2.14 46.79
N LEU A 104 37.43 2.05 48.10
CA LEU A 104 38.02 2.94 49.12
C LEU A 104 39.55 2.82 49.19
N ASN A 105 40.09 1.61 49.07
CA ASN A 105 41.54 1.38 49.07
C ASN A 105 42.21 2.00 47.84
N MET A 106 41.59 1.92 46.66
CA MET A 106 42.08 2.58 45.44
C MET A 106 42.08 4.10 45.56
N MET A 107 41.13 4.68 46.30
CA MET A 107 41.07 6.12 46.54
C MET A 107 42.15 6.56 47.53
N LYS A 108 42.41 5.76 48.57
CA LYS A 108 43.51 5.99 49.52
C LYS A 108 44.89 5.88 48.88
N SER A 109 45.05 5.04 47.86
CA SER A 109 46.30 4.93 47.11
C SER A 109 46.55 6.09 46.13
N GLY A 110 45.63 7.07 46.06
CA GLY A 110 45.78 8.27 45.25
C GLY A 110 45.25 8.14 43.82
N LYS A 111 44.52 7.07 43.48
CA LYS A 111 43.90 6.94 42.15
C LYS A 111 42.74 7.92 42.03
N ASN A 112 42.82 8.85 41.06
CA ASN A 112 41.74 9.80 40.79
C ASN A 112 40.59 9.08 40.06
N LEU A 113 39.42 9.01 40.70
CA LEU A 113 38.21 8.38 40.14
C LEU A 113 37.20 9.40 39.59
N SER A 114 37.59 10.67 39.46
CA SER A 114 36.77 11.72 38.85
C SER A 114 37.05 11.95 37.37
N GLU A 115 38.01 11.21 36.79
CA GLU A 115 38.36 11.34 35.38
C GLU A 115 37.54 10.39 34.51
N PRO A 116 36.96 10.87 33.40
CA PRO A 116 36.23 10.02 32.50
C PRO A 116 37.17 9.08 31.75
N ASN A 117 36.71 7.86 31.49
CA ASN A 117 37.40 6.91 30.62
C ASN A 117 37.33 7.36 29.14
N LYS A 118 37.88 6.54 28.23
CA LYS A 118 37.93 6.84 26.78
C LYS A 118 36.54 7.07 26.16
N ASP A 119 35.50 6.53 26.77
CA ASP A 119 34.12 6.63 26.31
C ASP A 119 33.33 7.75 27.03
N GLY A 120 34.01 8.54 27.87
CA GLY A 120 33.41 9.61 28.66
C GLY A 120 32.72 9.16 29.94
N TRP A 121 32.89 7.90 30.35
CA TRP A 121 32.23 7.34 31.52
C TRP A 121 33.06 7.54 32.79
N LEU A 122 32.35 7.82 33.88
CA LEU A 122 32.93 7.94 35.20
C LEU A 122 32.68 6.63 35.94
N PRO A 123 33.49 6.28 36.94
CA PRO A 123 33.16 5.23 37.91
C PRO A 123 31.74 5.39 38.49
N LEU A 124 31.24 6.62 38.63
CA LEU A 124 29.87 6.89 39.05
C LEU A 124 28.83 6.39 38.03
N HIS A 125 29.07 6.57 36.73
CA HIS A 125 28.23 6.05 35.65
C HIS A 125 28.20 4.52 35.65
N GLU A 126 29.34 3.87 35.87
CA GLU A 126 29.45 2.41 35.99
C GLU A 126 28.67 1.88 37.20
N ALA A 127 28.80 2.53 38.37
CA ALA A 127 28.05 2.14 39.57
C ALA A 127 26.53 2.28 39.38
N ALA A 128 26.08 3.35 38.70
CA ALA A 128 24.69 3.52 38.30
C ALA A 128 24.23 2.45 37.30
N TYR A 129 25.08 2.06 36.35
CA TYR A 129 24.79 1.05 35.33
C TYR A 129 24.61 -0.35 35.92
N TYR A 130 25.52 -0.78 36.80
CA TYR A 130 25.48 -2.10 37.42
C TYR A 130 24.56 -2.18 38.65
N GLY A 131 24.02 -1.06 39.12
CA GLY A 131 23.07 -1.03 40.24
C GLY A 131 23.74 -1.12 41.62
N GLN A 132 24.98 -0.66 41.73
CA GLN A 132 25.82 -0.84 42.89
C GLN A 132 25.74 0.37 43.81
N ALA A 133 24.64 0.46 44.57
CA ALA A 133 24.30 1.63 45.38
C ALA A 133 25.33 1.95 46.47
N GLY A 134 25.99 0.93 47.02
CA GLY A 134 27.10 1.08 47.98
C GLY A 134 28.29 1.82 47.39
N CYS A 135 28.84 1.30 46.29
CA CYS A 135 29.91 1.94 45.53
C CYS A 135 29.52 3.34 45.07
N LEU A 136 28.28 3.53 44.62
CA LEU A 136 27.76 4.83 44.20
C LEU A 136 27.79 5.86 45.34
N LYS A 137 27.36 5.49 46.55
CA LYS A 137 27.42 6.37 47.74
C LYS A 137 28.85 6.73 48.13
N VAL A 138 29.78 5.78 48.02
CA VAL A 138 31.21 6.03 48.28
C VAL A 138 31.77 7.05 47.27
N LEU A 139 31.47 6.88 45.98
CA LEU A 139 31.91 7.78 44.91
C LEU A 139 31.33 9.19 45.07
N GLN A 140 30.05 9.31 45.40
CA GLN A 140 29.39 10.61 45.64
C GLN A 140 30.00 11.35 46.83
N ARG A 141 30.31 10.65 47.93
CA ARG A 141 30.90 11.27 49.13
C ARG A 141 32.29 11.84 48.85
N ALA A 142 33.07 11.18 48.01
CA ALA A 142 34.41 11.60 47.69
C ALA A 142 34.47 12.65 46.57
N TYR A 143 33.55 12.57 45.60
CA TYR A 143 33.54 13.43 44.42
C TYR A 143 32.14 14.04 44.18
N PRO A 144 31.63 14.90 45.10
CA PRO A 144 30.27 15.41 45.02
C PRO A 144 29.98 16.22 43.74
N GLY A 145 31.00 16.87 43.16
CA GLY A 145 30.89 17.62 41.90
C GLY A 145 30.77 16.75 40.63
N THR A 146 30.71 15.42 40.76
CA THR A 146 30.60 14.51 39.59
C THR A 146 29.18 14.03 39.32
N THR A 147 28.23 14.32 40.21
CA THR A 147 26.87 13.77 40.19
C THR A 147 26.13 13.99 38.87
N ASP A 148 26.23 15.20 38.32
CA ASP A 148 25.57 15.63 37.09
C ASP A 148 26.50 15.66 35.87
N GLN A 149 27.72 15.11 35.99
CA GLN A 149 28.60 14.98 34.84
C GLN A 149 27.99 14.04 33.80
N ARG A 150 28.33 14.29 32.54
CA ARG A 150 27.66 13.67 31.40
C ARG A 150 28.64 12.80 30.62
N THR A 151 28.16 11.65 30.17
CA THR A 151 28.89 10.81 29.21
C THR A 151 28.98 11.48 27.84
N LEU A 152 29.69 10.85 26.89
CA LEU A 152 29.68 11.29 25.49
C LEU A 152 28.29 11.22 24.84
N GLN A 153 27.35 10.46 25.40
CA GLN A 153 25.94 10.40 24.98
C GLN A 153 25.08 11.43 25.72
N GLU A 154 25.73 12.32 26.47
CA GLU A 154 25.09 13.36 27.26
C GLU A 154 24.25 12.83 28.43
N GLU A 155 24.43 11.56 28.81
CA GLU A 155 23.69 10.88 29.87
C GLU A 155 24.35 11.10 31.23
N THR A 156 23.55 11.35 32.27
CA THR A 156 24.01 11.40 33.66
C THR A 156 23.94 10.03 34.33
N ALA A 157 24.57 9.88 35.49
CA ALA A 157 24.42 8.68 36.33
C ALA A 157 22.95 8.43 36.70
N LEU A 158 22.16 9.50 36.91
CA LEU A 158 20.73 9.42 37.17
C LEU A 158 19.95 8.84 35.99
N TYR A 159 20.24 9.31 34.77
CA TYR A 159 19.64 8.78 33.55
C TYR A 159 19.99 7.29 33.36
N ILE A 160 21.24 6.91 33.58
CA ILE A 160 21.70 5.52 33.42
C ILE A 160 21.04 4.59 34.45
N ALA A 161 21.00 5.00 35.72
CA ALA A 161 20.31 4.24 36.77
C ALA A 161 18.83 4.04 36.42
N THR A 162 18.16 5.08 35.90
CA THR A 162 16.77 5.00 35.44
C THR A 162 16.61 4.05 34.26
N SER A 163 17.47 4.16 33.26
CA SER A 163 17.46 3.33 32.04
C SER A 163 17.62 1.84 32.33
N LYS A 164 18.36 1.50 33.40
CA LYS A 164 18.61 0.13 33.87
C LYS A 164 17.60 -0.35 34.92
N GLY A 165 16.76 0.55 35.46
CA GLY A 165 15.79 0.21 36.49
C GLY A 165 16.39 0.04 37.89
N ASN A 166 17.57 0.59 38.14
CA ASN A 166 18.28 0.47 39.42
C ASN A 166 17.73 1.50 40.43
N LEU A 167 16.63 1.16 41.09
CA LEU A 167 15.87 2.07 41.97
C LEU A 167 16.69 2.59 43.16
N ASP A 168 17.55 1.77 43.77
CA ASP A 168 18.37 2.18 44.92
C ASP A 168 19.43 3.22 44.53
N CYS A 169 20.05 3.03 43.36
CA CYS A 169 20.98 4.00 42.78
C CYS A 169 20.24 5.29 42.42
N LEU A 170 19.06 5.17 41.80
CA LEU A 170 18.21 6.32 41.45
C LEU A 170 17.88 7.16 42.68
N LEU A 171 17.38 6.52 43.74
CA LEU A 171 17.02 7.18 44.99
C LEU A 171 18.24 7.85 45.65
N SER A 172 19.38 7.16 45.67
CA SER A 172 20.62 7.70 46.25
C SER A 172 21.14 8.91 45.48
N LEU A 173 20.99 8.94 44.15
CA LEU A 173 21.35 10.08 43.30
C LEU A 173 20.42 11.28 43.56
N LEU A 174 19.10 11.05 43.61
CA LEU A 174 18.12 12.11 43.89
C LEU A 174 18.29 12.71 45.30
N GLN A 175 18.53 11.88 46.32
CA GLN A 175 18.82 12.34 47.69
C GLN A 175 20.11 13.14 47.79
N ALA A 176 21.07 12.88 46.91
CA ALA A 176 22.32 13.63 46.81
C ALA A 176 22.17 14.95 46.02
N GLY A 177 20.97 15.27 45.53
CA GLY A 177 20.70 16.50 44.79
C GLY A 177 21.02 16.45 43.30
N ALA A 178 21.05 15.25 42.69
CA ALA A 178 21.16 15.12 41.23
C ALA A 178 19.99 15.83 40.52
N GLU A 179 20.28 16.59 39.47
CA GLU A 179 19.27 17.32 38.69
C GLU A 179 18.44 16.34 37.83
N PRO A 180 17.13 16.16 38.10
CA PRO A 180 16.30 15.17 37.42
C PRO A 180 16.00 15.48 35.96
N ASP A 181 16.22 16.71 35.51
CA ASP A 181 15.81 17.15 34.16
C ASP A 181 16.97 17.21 33.15
N ILE A 182 18.19 16.80 33.53
CA ILE A 182 19.31 16.73 32.58
C ILE A 182 19.02 15.70 31.50
N THR A 183 19.10 16.12 30.24
CA THR A 183 18.76 15.30 29.10
C THR A 183 19.97 14.67 28.43
N ASN A 184 19.77 13.51 27.80
CA ASN A 184 20.73 12.94 26.85
C ASN A 184 20.75 13.68 25.50
N LYS A 185 21.56 13.20 24.53
CA LYS A 185 21.63 13.75 23.16
C LYS A 185 20.30 13.78 22.41
N SER A 186 19.37 12.90 22.76
CA SER A 186 18.01 12.84 22.20
C SER A 186 17.01 13.74 22.91
N ARG A 187 17.50 14.59 23.83
CA ARG A 187 16.70 15.45 24.71
C ARG A 187 15.75 14.67 25.63
N GLU A 188 16.04 13.40 25.88
CA GLU A 188 15.26 12.53 26.75
C GLU A 188 15.66 12.76 28.22
N THR A 189 14.68 12.97 29.09
CA THR A 189 14.88 13.05 30.54
C THR A 189 14.86 11.64 31.18
N PRO A 190 15.45 11.48 32.37
CA PRO A 190 15.20 10.31 33.23
C PRO A 190 13.71 9.99 33.35
N LEU A 191 12.84 10.98 33.54
CA LEU A 191 11.39 10.77 33.67
C LEU A 191 10.78 10.16 32.41
N TYR A 192 11.13 10.67 31.22
CA TYR A 192 10.73 10.06 29.96
C TYR A 192 11.21 8.60 29.87
N LYS A 193 12.47 8.35 30.24
CA LYS A 193 13.06 7.00 30.18
C LYS A 193 12.37 6.02 31.12
N ALA A 194 11.98 6.48 32.31
CA ALA A 194 11.21 5.68 33.26
C ALA A 194 9.84 5.27 32.69
N CYS A 195 9.18 6.18 31.97
CA CYS A 195 7.92 5.91 31.28
C CYS A 195 8.10 4.88 30.14
N GLU A 196 9.13 5.05 29.29
CA GLU A 196 9.46 4.09 28.22
C GLU A 196 9.71 2.67 28.78
N ARG A 197 10.34 2.58 29.95
CA ARG A 197 10.64 1.32 30.65
C ARG A 197 9.47 0.75 31.46
N LYS A 198 8.32 1.43 31.50
CA LYS A 198 7.17 1.07 32.34
C LYS A 198 7.51 0.94 33.83
N ASN A 199 8.48 1.72 34.32
CA ASN A 199 8.95 1.63 35.71
C ASN A 199 8.19 2.64 36.59
N ILE A 200 7.08 2.20 37.18
CA ILE A 200 6.17 3.02 37.99
C ILE A 200 6.90 3.66 39.17
N GLU A 201 7.75 2.91 39.87
CA GLU A 201 8.49 3.37 41.04
C GLU A 201 9.53 4.44 40.67
N ALA A 202 10.24 4.27 39.55
CA ALA A 202 11.15 5.29 39.04
C ALA A 202 10.40 6.58 38.66
N VAL A 203 9.25 6.47 37.98
CA VAL A 203 8.39 7.63 37.66
C VAL A 203 7.94 8.32 38.96
N ARG A 204 7.48 7.56 39.96
CA ARG A 204 7.03 8.09 41.25
C ARG A 204 8.15 8.87 41.95
N MET A 205 9.35 8.30 42.02
CA MET A 205 10.51 8.96 42.64
C MET A 205 10.88 10.24 41.88
N LEU A 206 10.99 10.19 40.55
CA LEU A 206 11.37 11.36 39.76
C LEU A 206 10.36 12.51 39.91
N VAL A 207 9.05 12.21 39.90
CA VAL A 207 8.00 13.21 40.13
C VAL A 207 8.04 13.76 41.57
N GLN A 208 8.31 12.92 42.58
CA GLN A 208 8.46 13.35 43.97
C GLN A 208 9.64 14.30 44.18
N TYR A 209 10.71 14.14 43.40
CA TYR A 209 11.88 15.02 43.39
C TYR A 209 11.78 16.10 42.31
N ASN A 210 10.56 16.55 41.99
CA ASN A 210 10.29 17.73 41.14
C ASN A 210 10.77 17.66 39.68
N ALA A 211 10.93 16.47 39.09
CA ALA A 211 11.19 16.34 37.65
C ALA A 211 10.09 17.01 36.79
N ASP A 212 10.47 17.72 35.73
CA ASP A 212 9.54 18.37 34.81
C ASP A 212 8.76 17.36 33.95
N ALA A 213 7.53 17.09 34.37
CA ALA A 213 6.59 16.23 33.64
C ALA A 213 6.18 16.78 32.26
N ASN A 214 6.47 18.06 31.97
CA ASN A 214 6.13 18.73 30.71
C ASN A 214 7.33 18.90 29.78
N HIS A 215 8.51 18.38 30.16
CA HIS A 215 9.69 18.48 29.32
C HIS A 215 9.43 17.88 27.93
N ARG A 216 9.97 18.58 26.92
CA ARG A 216 9.78 18.26 25.51
C ARG A 216 11.04 17.63 24.95
N CYS A 217 10.98 16.31 24.77
CA CYS A 217 11.99 15.52 24.07
C CYS A 217 12.03 15.87 22.57
N ASN A 218 12.76 15.08 21.78
CA ASN A 218 12.80 15.22 20.34
C ASN A 218 11.38 15.28 19.72
N ARG A 219 11.21 16.21 18.77
CA ARG A 219 9.92 16.51 18.10
C ARG A 219 8.80 16.93 19.06
N GLY A 220 9.14 17.40 20.26
CA GLY A 220 8.17 17.88 21.24
C GLY A 220 7.37 16.79 21.94
N TRP A 221 7.82 15.54 21.88
CA TRP A 221 7.23 14.42 22.60
C TRP A 221 7.44 14.58 24.12
N THR A 222 6.46 14.21 24.94
CA THR A 222 6.55 14.33 26.42
C THR A 222 6.44 12.96 27.08
N ALA A 223 6.78 12.88 28.37
CA ALA A 223 6.60 11.65 29.16
C ALA A 223 5.14 11.14 29.13
N LEU A 224 4.16 12.04 29.13
CA LEU A 224 2.74 11.69 29.03
C LEU A 224 2.37 11.05 27.69
N HIS A 225 2.97 11.51 26.57
CA HIS A 225 2.75 10.86 25.27
C HIS A 225 3.28 9.42 25.28
N GLU A 226 4.46 9.19 25.88
CA GLU A 226 5.04 7.84 25.99
C GLU A 226 4.22 6.94 26.90
N ALA A 227 3.82 7.40 28.08
CA ALA A 227 2.99 6.61 28.98
C ALA A 227 1.65 6.18 28.34
N VAL A 228 1.07 7.07 27.52
CA VAL A 228 -0.17 6.81 26.78
C VAL A 228 0.03 5.84 25.62
N SER A 229 1.11 5.95 24.85
CA SER A 229 1.41 5.00 23.77
C SER A 229 1.56 3.56 24.29
N ARG A 230 2.00 3.42 25.55
CA ARG A 230 2.17 2.16 26.27
C ARG A 230 0.93 1.64 27.00
N ASN A 231 -0.15 2.43 27.05
CA ASN A 231 -1.38 2.16 27.80
C ASN A 231 -1.18 1.96 29.32
N ASP A 232 -0.21 2.63 29.92
CA ASP A 232 0.13 2.45 31.34
C ASP A 232 -0.61 3.47 32.22
N ILE A 233 -1.82 3.10 32.67
CA ILE A 233 -2.74 3.99 33.41
C ILE A 233 -2.13 4.53 34.71
N ASP A 234 -1.39 3.70 35.43
CA ASP A 234 -0.75 4.12 36.69
C ASP A 234 0.31 5.21 36.47
N ILE A 235 1.10 5.09 35.39
CA ILE A 235 2.10 6.10 35.02
C ILE A 235 1.39 7.38 34.56
N ILE A 236 0.33 7.26 33.75
CA ILE A 236 -0.48 8.40 33.30
C ILE A 236 -1.05 9.17 34.50
N ASP A 237 -1.60 8.46 35.49
CA ASP A 237 -2.11 9.06 36.72
C ASP A 237 -1.02 9.79 37.51
N ILE A 238 0.14 9.15 37.71
CA ILE A 238 1.28 9.77 38.43
C ILE A 238 1.74 11.04 37.70
N LEU A 239 1.88 11.00 36.37
CA LEU A 239 2.31 12.16 35.59
C LEU A 239 1.31 13.31 35.66
N ILE A 240 0.00 13.04 35.53
CA ILE A 240 -1.04 14.08 35.61
C ILE A 240 -1.08 14.70 37.01
N LYS A 241 -1.00 13.89 38.07
CA LYS A 241 -0.87 14.38 39.45
C LYS A 241 0.43 15.15 39.69
N GLY A 242 1.49 14.79 38.97
CA GLY A 242 2.78 15.49 38.91
C GLY A 242 2.78 16.76 38.06
N GLY A 243 1.63 17.21 37.55
CA GLY A 243 1.50 18.46 36.80
C GLY A 243 1.72 18.34 35.28
N ALA A 244 1.68 17.12 34.72
CA ALA A 244 1.70 16.95 33.27
C ALA A 244 0.45 17.59 32.62
N LYS A 245 0.68 18.44 31.62
CA LYS A 245 -0.36 19.12 30.85
C LYS A 245 -0.95 18.16 29.81
N ILE A 246 -2.21 17.79 30.00
CA ILE A 246 -2.98 16.89 29.14
C ILE A 246 -3.04 17.37 27.68
N GLU A 247 -3.19 18.69 27.48
CA GLU A 247 -3.31 19.32 26.16
C GLU A 247 -1.97 19.67 25.49
N SER A 248 -0.86 19.12 25.99
CA SER A 248 0.45 19.34 25.38
C SER A 248 0.48 18.78 23.97
N LYS A 249 0.87 19.63 23.00
CA LYS A 249 1.01 19.24 21.59
C LYS A 249 2.46 19.05 21.22
N ASN A 250 2.81 17.97 20.52
CA ASN A 250 4.14 17.81 19.92
C ASN A 250 4.32 18.73 18.68
N THR A 251 5.43 18.64 17.95
CA THR A 251 5.67 19.49 16.76
C THR A 251 4.68 19.29 15.61
N TYR A 252 3.94 18.18 15.62
CA TYR A 252 2.91 17.84 14.64
C TYR A 252 1.49 18.11 15.16
N GLY A 253 1.34 18.84 16.26
CA GLY A 253 0.03 19.14 16.84
C GLY A 253 -0.64 17.94 17.54
N ILE A 254 0.05 16.81 17.66
CA ILE A 254 -0.46 15.57 18.27
C ILE A 254 -0.50 15.75 19.80
N THR A 255 -1.63 15.42 20.40
CA THR A 255 -1.85 15.37 21.86
C THR A 255 -1.76 13.92 22.37
N SER A 256 -1.69 13.74 23.68
CA SER A 256 -1.77 12.41 24.29
C SER A 256 -3.07 11.67 23.95
N LEU A 257 -4.22 12.36 23.90
CA LEU A 257 -5.50 11.74 23.50
C LEU A 257 -5.45 11.25 22.05
N PHE A 258 -4.81 12.00 21.15
CA PHE A 258 -4.58 11.56 19.77
C PHE A 258 -3.71 10.29 19.72
N VAL A 259 -2.63 10.22 20.49
CA VAL A 259 -1.76 9.01 20.56
C VAL A 259 -2.55 7.79 21.03
N ALA A 260 -3.41 7.94 22.04
CA ALA A 260 -4.27 6.85 22.51
C ALA A 260 -5.20 6.37 21.39
N ALA A 261 -5.78 7.30 20.62
CA ALA A 261 -6.67 6.98 19.52
C ALA A 261 -5.95 6.31 18.34
N GLU A 262 -4.75 6.78 17.99
CA GLU A 262 -3.88 6.21 16.95
C GLU A 262 -3.44 4.78 17.30
N GLY A 263 -3.02 4.57 18.56
CA GLY A 263 -2.52 3.29 19.05
C GLY A 263 -3.60 2.30 19.50
N GLY A 264 -4.88 2.67 19.50
CA GLY A 264 -5.97 1.81 19.95
C GLY A 264 -6.02 1.62 21.48
N GLN A 265 -5.40 2.51 22.24
CA GLN A 265 -5.22 2.39 23.70
C GLN A 265 -6.47 2.89 24.44
N LEU A 266 -7.51 2.04 24.48
CA LEU A 266 -8.83 2.39 25.01
C LEU A 266 -8.80 2.82 26.49
N ASP A 267 -8.01 2.17 27.34
CA ASP A 267 -7.98 2.48 28.77
C ASP A 267 -7.35 3.85 29.01
N ALA A 268 -6.21 4.14 28.34
CA ALA A 268 -5.57 5.45 28.41
C ALA A 268 -6.50 6.54 27.86
N LEU A 269 -7.21 6.25 26.77
CA LEU A 269 -8.18 7.17 26.19
C LEU A 269 -9.33 7.49 27.16
N ARG A 270 -9.92 6.48 27.80
CA ARG A 270 -10.97 6.65 28.83
C ARG A 270 -10.47 7.46 30.01
N TYR A 271 -9.23 7.19 30.45
CA TYR A 271 -8.61 7.91 31.55
C TYR A 271 -8.40 9.38 31.22
N LEU A 272 -7.80 9.68 30.07
CA LEU A 272 -7.57 11.05 29.61
C LEU A 272 -8.89 11.83 29.45
N ALA A 273 -9.92 11.21 28.87
CA ALA A 273 -11.24 11.83 28.76
C ALA A 273 -11.84 12.16 30.14
N LYS A 274 -11.71 11.25 31.12
CA LYS A 274 -12.13 11.50 32.51
C LYS A 274 -11.36 12.66 33.15
N CYS A 275 -10.10 12.85 32.78
CA CYS A 275 -9.27 13.97 33.22
C CYS A 275 -9.54 15.28 32.44
N GLY A 276 -10.53 15.30 31.54
CA GLY A 276 -10.95 16.51 30.83
C GLY A 276 -10.19 16.80 29.54
N ALA A 277 -9.55 15.79 28.94
CA ALA A 277 -8.93 15.94 27.63
C ALA A 277 -9.95 16.30 26.54
N ASP A 278 -9.57 17.18 25.61
CA ASP A 278 -10.43 17.56 24.48
C ASP A 278 -10.54 16.39 23.46
N ILE A 279 -11.75 15.83 23.38
CA ILE A 279 -12.12 14.74 22.47
C ILE A 279 -11.94 15.12 20.99
N ASN A 280 -12.05 16.42 20.69
CA ASN A 280 -12.10 16.96 19.34
C ASN A 280 -10.77 17.56 18.85
N THR A 281 -9.67 17.19 19.52
CA THR A 281 -8.31 17.57 19.13
C THR A 281 -7.98 17.19 17.69
N GLN A 282 -7.16 18.03 17.04
CA GLN A 282 -6.67 17.83 15.68
C GLN A 282 -5.16 18.01 15.64
N ALA A 283 -4.48 17.13 14.90
CA ALA A 283 -3.08 17.27 14.55
C ALA A 283 -2.89 18.39 13.49
N SER A 284 -1.63 18.70 13.15
CA SER A 284 -1.28 19.77 12.22
C SER A 284 -1.79 19.54 10.79
N ASP A 285 -2.07 18.30 10.40
CA ASP A 285 -2.74 17.94 9.15
C ASP A 285 -4.27 17.98 9.26
N SER A 286 -4.80 18.56 10.33
CA SER A 286 -6.23 18.62 10.65
C SER A 286 -6.89 17.25 10.88
N ALA A 287 -6.16 16.13 10.91
CA ALA A 287 -6.76 14.85 11.30
C ALA A 287 -7.18 14.90 12.77
N SER A 288 -8.41 14.47 13.08
CA SER A 288 -8.88 14.33 14.45
C SER A 288 -8.48 12.99 15.06
N ALA A 289 -8.53 12.88 16.38
CA ALA A 289 -8.33 11.59 17.07
C ALA A 289 -9.30 10.50 16.55
N LEU A 290 -10.57 10.86 16.30
CA LEU A 290 -11.56 9.97 15.68
C LEU A 290 -11.14 9.54 14.27
N TYR A 291 -10.62 10.45 13.45
CA TYR A 291 -10.13 10.12 12.11
C TYR A 291 -9.01 9.06 12.16
N GLU A 292 -8.04 9.23 13.05
CA GLU A 292 -6.90 8.32 13.15
C GLU A 292 -7.30 6.94 13.70
N ALA A 293 -8.22 6.89 14.67
CA ALA A 293 -8.81 5.63 15.13
C ALA A 293 -9.54 4.89 14.00
N CYS A 294 -10.30 5.63 13.17
CA CYS A 294 -11.00 5.06 12.01
C CYS A 294 -10.02 4.54 10.94
N LYS A 295 -8.90 5.23 10.74
CA LYS A 295 -7.85 4.85 9.79
C LYS A 295 -7.12 3.57 10.18
N ASN A 296 -6.93 3.34 11.49
CA ASN A 296 -6.23 2.17 12.03
C ASN A 296 -7.15 1.02 12.44
N GLY A 297 -8.48 1.18 12.31
CA GLY A 297 -9.43 0.08 12.54
C GLY A 297 -9.77 -0.17 14.02
N HIS A 298 -9.56 0.81 14.90
CA HIS A 298 -9.76 0.63 16.34
C HIS A 298 -11.23 0.82 16.74
N GLU A 299 -12.07 -0.17 16.44
CA GLU A 299 -13.53 -0.13 16.64
C GLU A 299 -13.96 0.34 18.03
N LYS A 300 -13.44 -0.27 19.10
CA LYS A 300 -13.80 0.09 20.49
C LYS A 300 -13.42 1.52 20.86
N VAL A 301 -12.34 2.04 20.25
CA VAL A 301 -11.92 3.43 20.44
C VAL A 301 -12.86 4.36 19.68
N VAL A 302 -13.24 4.02 18.45
CA VAL A 302 -14.22 4.78 17.67
C VAL A 302 -15.56 4.86 18.42
N GLU A 303 -16.07 3.72 18.88
CA GLU A 303 -17.30 3.63 19.67
C GLU A 303 -17.22 4.55 20.91
N PHE A 304 -16.12 4.48 21.66
CA PHE A 304 -15.92 5.34 22.81
C PHE A 304 -15.87 6.82 22.43
N LEU A 305 -15.07 7.21 21.44
CA LEU A 305 -14.97 8.62 21.01
C LEU A 305 -16.31 9.19 20.58
N LEU A 306 -17.09 8.43 19.80
CA LEU A 306 -18.45 8.83 19.40
C LEU A 306 -19.37 8.97 20.61
N SER A 307 -19.30 8.06 21.59
CA SER A 307 -20.06 8.16 22.85
C SER A 307 -19.71 9.41 23.67
N GLN A 308 -18.49 9.95 23.51
CA GLN A 308 -18.02 11.17 24.17
C GLN A 308 -18.26 12.44 23.32
N GLY A 309 -19.01 12.36 22.21
CA GLY A 309 -19.33 13.52 21.38
C GLY A 309 -18.20 13.94 20.43
N ALA A 310 -17.36 13.01 19.98
CA ALA A 310 -16.41 13.28 18.90
C ALA A 310 -17.14 13.68 17.61
N ASP A 311 -16.67 14.76 16.97
CA ASP A 311 -17.23 15.28 15.74
C ASP A 311 -16.74 14.47 14.52
N ALA A 312 -17.60 13.57 14.03
CA ALA A 312 -17.40 12.80 12.80
C ALA A 312 -17.35 13.67 11.53
N ASN A 313 -17.56 14.99 11.64
CA ASN A 313 -17.59 15.93 10.52
C ASN A 313 -16.32 16.79 10.39
N LYS A 314 -15.32 16.59 11.25
CA LYS A 314 -13.99 17.19 11.10
C LYS A 314 -13.21 16.50 9.97
N THR A 315 -12.69 17.31 9.06
CA THR A 315 -11.87 16.82 7.94
C THR A 315 -10.39 16.94 8.22
N ASN A 316 -9.59 16.03 7.66
CA ASN A 316 -8.16 16.27 7.51
C ASN A 316 -7.87 17.37 6.45
N LYS A 317 -6.60 17.67 6.21
CA LYS A 317 -6.13 18.68 5.25
C LYS A 317 -6.53 18.37 3.80
N ASP A 318 -6.77 17.11 3.47
CA ASP A 318 -7.28 16.68 2.16
C ASP A 318 -8.80 16.77 2.04
N GLY A 319 -9.49 17.31 3.06
CA GLY A 319 -10.95 17.39 3.10
C GLY A 319 -11.65 16.05 3.36
N LEU A 320 -10.93 15.01 3.80
CA LEU A 320 -11.50 13.69 4.07
C LEU A 320 -12.02 13.60 5.50
N LEU A 321 -13.23 13.04 5.63
CA LEU A 321 -13.90 12.72 6.90
C LEU A 321 -13.51 11.33 7.41
N PRO A 322 -13.71 11.02 8.71
CA PRO A 322 -13.59 9.66 9.26
C PRO A 322 -14.29 8.57 8.43
N LEU A 323 -15.51 8.85 7.93
CA LEU A 323 -16.25 7.89 7.10
C LEU A 323 -15.53 7.55 5.79
N HIS A 324 -14.84 8.52 5.18
CA HIS A 324 -14.08 8.29 3.96
C HIS A 324 -12.91 7.35 4.20
N ILE A 325 -12.12 7.60 5.26
CA ILE A 325 -10.94 6.78 5.54
C ILE A 325 -11.34 5.38 6.02
N ALA A 326 -12.41 5.24 6.82
CA ALA A 326 -12.97 3.94 7.20
C ALA A 326 -13.39 3.14 5.96
N SER A 327 -14.09 3.79 5.01
CA SER A 327 -14.53 3.15 3.77
C SER A 327 -13.35 2.72 2.88
N LYS A 328 -12.29 3.54 2.81
CA LYS A 328 -11.06 3.21 2.08
C LYS A 328 -10.30 2.04 2.73
N LYS A 329 -10.31 1.96 4.06
CA LYS A 329 -9.57 0.94 4.82
C LYS A 329 -10.28 -0.40 4.92
N GLY A 330 -11.57 -0.46 4.60
CA GLY A 330 -12.33 -1.70 4.67
C GLY A 330 -12.94 -1.97 6.05
N ASN A 331 -12.99 -0.97 6.93
CA ASN A 331 -13.43 -1.15 8.32
C ASN A 331 -14.96 -1.08 8.41
N TYR A 332 -15.65 -2.19 8.08
CA TYR A 332 -17.12 -2.27 7.96
C TYR A 332 -17.86 -1.79 9.22
N GLU A 333 -17.52 -2.30 10.40
CA GLU A 333 -18.20 -1.90 11.65
C GLU A 333 -18.03 -0.41 11.98
N ILE A 334 -16.85 0.14 11.69
CA ILE A 334 -16.58 1.58 11.84
C ILE A 334 -17.44 2.40 10.87
N VAL A 335 -17.62 1.93 9.63
CA VAL A 335 -18.53 2.59 8.67
C VAL A 335 -19.94 2.64 9.24
N LYS A 336 -20.47 1.53 9.77
CA LYS A 336 -21.81 1.49 10.37
C LYS A 336 -21.97 2.47 11.53
N MET A 337 -20.98 2.56 12.41
CA MET A 337 -21.00 3.51 13.52
C MET A 337 -20.99 4.98 13.04
N LEU A 338 -20.30 5.28 11.94
CA LEU A 338 -20.14 6.64 11.43
C LEU A 338 -21.32 7.11 10.56
N LEU A 339 -22.02 6.22 9.88
CA LEU A 339 -23.16 6.53 9.02
C LEU A 339 -24.20 7.47 9.65
N PRO A 340 -24.73 7.21 10.87
CA PRO A 340 -25.77 8.04 11.47
C PRO A 340 -25.27 9.43 11.91
N VAL A 341 -23.98 9.58 12.17
CA VAL A 341 -23.37 10.83 12.69
C VAL A 341 -22.67 11.67 11.62
N THR A 342 -22.57 11.17 10.39
CA THR A 342 -21.90 11.86 9.29
C THR A 342 -22.86 12.70 8.46
N SER A 343 -22.57 14.00 8.35
CA SER A 343 -23.35 14.94 7.54
C SER A 343 -23.14 14.72 6.04
N ARG A 344 -24.23 14.46 5.32
CA ARG A 344 -24.21 14.37 3.83
C ARG A 344 -23.71 15.64 3.17
N THR A 345 -23.99 16.82 3.73
CA THR A 345 -23.47 18.10 3.22
C THR A 345 -21.96 18.20 3.36
N ARG A 346 -21.39 17.69 4.46
CA ARG A 346 -19.93 17.63 4.67
C ARG A 346 -19.28 16.66 3.70
N VAL A 347 -19.90 15.51 3.45
CA VAL A 347 -19.44 14.57 2.42
C VAL A 347 -19.42 15.24 1.05
N LYS A 348 -20.50 15.92 0.62
CA LYS A 348 -20.51 16.60 -0.68
C LYS A 348 -19.41 17.65 -0.83
N ARG A 349 -19.09 18.38 0.25
CA ARG A 349 -18.01 19.39 0.26
C ARG A 349 -16.60 18.80 0.15
N SER A 350 -16.39 17.53 0.48
CA SER A 350 -15.08 16.89 0.31
C SER A 350 -14.69 16.71 -1.17
N GLY A 351 -15.68 16.74 -2.07
CA GLY A 351 -15.52 16.47 -3.50
C GLY A 351 -15.33 15.00 -3.84
N ILE A 352 -15.47 14.07 -2.88
CA ILE A 352 -15.41 12.62 -3.11
C ILE A 352 -16.44 11.92 -2.22
N SER A 353 -17.25 11.02 -2.79
CA SER A 353 -18.12 10.17 -1.98
C SER A 353 -17.33 9.00 -1.36
N PRO A 354 -17.62 8.54 -0.13
CA PRO A 354 -17.07 7.31 0.43
C PRO A 354 -17.25 6.09 -0.48
N LEU A 355 -18.31 6.08 -1.31
CA LEU A 355 -18.52 5.06 -2.36
C LEU A 355 -17.33 4.93 -3.31
N HIS A 356 -16.70 6.04 -3.71
CA HIS A 356 -15.52 5.99 -4.60
C HIS A 356 -14.36 5.25 -3.94
N LEU A 357 -14.15 5.47 -2.64
CA LEU A 357 -13.06 4.86 -1.90
C LEU A 357 -13.32 3.39 -1.61
N ALA A 358 -14.58 3.01 -1.37
CA ALA A 358 -14.98 1.62 -1.25
C ALA A 358 -14.79 0.87 -2.59
N ALA A 359 -15.23 1.45 -3.70
CA ALA A 359 -15.06 0.88 -5.03
C ALA A 359 -13.58 0.82 -5.47
N GLU A 360 -12.79 1.87 -5.19
CA GLU A 360 -11.33 1.90 -5.46
C GLU A 360 -10.59 0.74 -4.78
N ARG A 361 -11.08 0.30 -3.62
CA ARG A 361 -10.45 -0.73 -2.79
C ARG A 361 -11.16 -2.08 -2.83
N ASN A 362 -12.20 -2.23 -3.66
CA ASN A 362 -13.02 -3.44 -3.77
C ASN A 362 -13.67 -3.88 -2.45
N ASN A 363 -14.02 -2.92 -1.59
CA ASN A 363 -14.70 -3.18 -0.31
C ASN A 363 -16.22 -3.31 -0.55
N ASN A 364 -16.65 -4.47 -1.03
CA ASN A 364 -18.01 -4.73 -1.48
C ASN A 364 -19.06 -4.56 -0.37
N ASP A 365 -18.81 -5.07 0.84
CA ASP A 365 -19.77 -4.99 1.95
C ASP A 365 -20.02 -3.53 2.38
N ILE A 366 -18.97 -2.72 2.39
CA ILE A 366 -19.08 -1.28 2.66
C ILE A 366 -19.79 -0.57 1.51
N LEU A 367 -19.51 -0.96 0.27
CA LEU A 367 -20.17 -0.38 -0.90
C LEU A 367 -21.69 -0.60 -0.82
N GLU A 368 -22.11 -1.82 -0.47
CA GLU A 368 -23.51 -2.20 -0.26
C GLU A 368 -24.14 -1.40 0.87
N GLU A 369 -23.53 -1.37 2.05
CA GLU A 369 -24.03 -0.60 3.20
C GLU A 369 -24.17 0.90 2.89
N LEU A 370 -23.23 1.49 2.14
CA LEU A 370 -23.30 2.89 1.72
C LEU A 370 -24.46 3.12 0.72
N ILE A 371 -24.70 2.18 -0.21
CA ILE A 371 -25.82 2.26 -1.15
C ILE A 371 -27.15 2.14 -0.39
N GLU A 372 -27.27 1.19 0.54
CA GLU A 372 -28.44 1.01 1.40
C GLU A 372 -28.70 2.23 2.28
N ALA A 373 -27.64 2.86 2.77
CA ALA A 373 -27.73 4.14 3.48
C ALA A 373 -28.14 5.32 2.57
N GLY A 374 -28.35 5.11 1.26
CA GLY A 374 -28.83 6.13 0.32
C GLY A 374 -27.75 7.11 -0.15
N TYR A 375 -26.48 6.70 -0.21
CA TYR A 375 -25.47 7.48 -0.94
C TYR A 375 -25.72 7.40 -2.45
N ASP A 376 -25.70 8.55 -3.13
CA ASP A 376 -25.93 8.63 -4.57
C ASP A 376 -24.76 8.03 -5.37
N VAL A 377 -25.03 6.92 -6.06
CA VAL A 377 -24.09 6.17 -6.90
C VAL A 377 -23.59 6.96 -8.12
N ASN A 378 -24.32 8.00 -8.52
CA ASN A 378 -23.97 8.88 -9.64
C ASN A 378 -23.20 10.13 -9.18
N THR A 379 -22.87 10.25 -7.89
CA THR A 379 -21.99 11.32 -7.41
C THR A 379 -20.66 11.24 -8.14
N THR A 380 -20.24 12.33 -8.77
CA THR A 380 -18.92 12.42 -9.42
C THR A 380 -17.88 13.04 -8.50
N LEU A 381 -16.62 12.69 -8.74
CA LEU A 381 -15.49 13.42 -8.16
C LEU A 381 -15.54 14.89 -8.56
N SER A 382 -15.14 15.77 -7.66
CA SER A 382 -14.87 17.17 -8.00
C SER A 382 -13.79 17.24 -9.07
N PHE A 383 -13.82 18.29 -9.89
CA PHE A 383 -12.80 18.52 -10.92
C PHE A 383 -11.37 18.43 -10.36
N GLU A 384 -11.18 18.93 -9.14
CA GLU A 384 -9.89 18.95 -8.46
C GLU A 384 -9.36 17.57 -8.07
N ARG A 385 -10.26 16.61 -7.83
CA ARG A 385 -9.91 15.22 -7.53
C ARG A 385 -9.81 14.37 -8.77
N ALA A 386 -10.72 14.56 -9.74
CA ALA A 386 -10.67 13.85 -11.01
C ALA A 386 -9.34 14.09 -11.75
N ARG A 387 -8.76 15.30 -11.65
CA ARG A 387 -7.43 15.61 -12.22
C ARG A 387 -6.25 14.87 -11.59
N LEU A 388 -6.42 14.24 -10.43
CA LEU A 388 -5.38 13.43 -9.80
C LEU A 388 -5.21 12.08 -10.50
N TYR A 389 -6.20 11.67 -11.30
CA TYR A 389 -6.14 10.47 -12.12
C TYR A 389 -5.81 10.84 -13.58
N GLU A 390 -4.88 10.11 -14.19
CA GLU A 390 -4.46 10.35 -15.58
C GLU A 390 -5.63 10.23 -16.57
N ASP A 391 -6.53 9.28 -16.32
CA ASP A 391 -7.71 9.00 -17.13
C ASP A 391 -8.90 9.93 -16.83
N ARG A 392 -8.77 10.87 -15.88
CA ARG A 392 -9.82 11.79 -15.46
C ARG A 392 -11.11 11.10 -15.02
N ARG A 393 -11.01 9.86 -14.50
CA ARG A 393 -12.15 9.13 -13.96
C ARG A 393 -12.92 9.95 -12.92
N SER A 394 -14.22 9.78 -12.87
CA SER A 394 -15.10 10.62 -12.04
C SER A 394 -16.20 9.86 -11.32
N THR A 395 -16.76 8.78 -11.89
CA THR A 395 -17.86 8.04 -11.26
C THR A 395 -17.37 6.84 -10.45
N VAL A 396 -18.16 6.44 -9.44
CA VAL A 396 -17.96 5.21 -8.67
C VAL A 396 -17.94 3.97 -9.58
N LEU A 397 -18.84 3.92 -10.58
CA LEU A 397 -18.94 2.82 -11.52
C LEU A 397 -17.64 2.62 -12.30
N TYR A 398 -16.98 3.70 -12.72
CA TYR A 398 -15.71 3.61 -13.39
C TYR A 398 -14.63 2.96 -12.51
N PHE A 399 -14.58 3.27 -11.21
CA PHE A 399 -13.66 2.62 -10.27
C PHE A 399 -13.89 1.10 -10.16
N ALA A 400 -15.15 0.66 -10.11
CA ALA A 400 -15.47 -0.76 -10.08
C ALA A 400 -15.04 -1.47 -11.38
N VAL A 401 -15.31 -0.85 -12.54
CA VAL A 401 -14.99 -1.43 -13.85
C VAL A 401 -13.49 -1.48 -14.12
N ILE A 402 -12.73 -0.44 -13.79
CA ILE A 402 -11.27 -0.44 -13.99
C ILE A 402 -10.59 -1.48 -13.09
N ASN A 403 -11.12 -1.72 -11.89
CA ASN A 403 -10.64 -2.77 -10.99
C ASN A 403 -11.12 -4.18 -11.39
N ASN A 404 -11.90 -4.30 -12.47
CA ASN A 404 -12.54 -5.54 -12.91
C ASN A 404 -13.39 -6.22 -11.81
N ASN A 405 -14.00 -5.42 -10.94
CA ASN A 405 -14.86 -5.91 -9.87
C ASN A 405 -16.31 -6.06 -10.39
N ILE A 406 -16.64 -7.26 -10.83
CA ILE A 406 -17.94 -7.58 -11.46
C ILE A 406 -19.08 -7.39 -10.47
N TYR A 407 -18.92 -7.85 -9.21
CA TYR A 407 -19.95 -7.73 -8.18
C TYR A 407 -20.29 -6.26 -7.90
N ALA A 408 -19.27 -5.44 -7.62
CA ALA A 408 -19.48 -4.01 -7.39
C ALA A 408 -20.09 -3.31 -8.61
N THR A 409 -19.68 -3.70 -9.82
CA THR A 409 -20.24 -3.15 -11.06
C THR A 409 -21.74 -3.47 -11.17
N GLU A 410 -22.12 -4.74 -10.97
CA GLU A 410 -23.52 -5.17 -10.99
C GLU A 410 -24.34 -4.46 -9.94
N LEU A 411 -23.85 -4.40 -8.69
CA LEU A 411 -24.50 -3.72 -7.58
C LEU A 411 -24.76 -2.23 -7.89
N LEU A 412 -23.75 -1.53 -8.40
CA LEU A 412 -23.87 -0.11 -8.77
C LEU A 412 -24.88 0.10 -9.90
N LEU A 413 -24.87 -0.75 -10.92
CA LEU A 413 -25.81 -0.68 -12.04
C LEU A 413 -27.25 -0.96 -11.61
N GLN A 414 -27.46 -1.97 -10.75
CA GLN A 414 -28.77 -2.26 -10.14
C GLN A 414 -29.27 -1.10 -9.28
N ALA A 415 -28.35 -0.39 -8.60
CA ALA A 415 -28.64 0.84 -7.85
C ALA A 415 -28.84 2.09 -8.74
N GLY A 416 -28.79 1.96 -10.07
CA GLY A 416 -29.08 3.04 -11.02
C GLY A 416 -27.87 3.87 -11.45
N ALA A 417 -26.65 3.33 -11.36
CA ALA A 417 -25.46 4.00 -11.89
C ALA A 417 -25.54 4.17 -13.42
N ASN A 418 -25.26 5.39 -13.90
CA ASN A 418 -25.27 5.70 -15.33
C ASN A 418 -23.89 5.38 -15.95
N PRO A 419 -23.81 4.42 -16.89
CA PRO A 419 -22.54 4.03 -17.53
C PRO A 419 -22.01 5.04 -18.55
N ASN A 420 -22.65 6.19 -18.75
CA ASN A 420 -22.30 7.14 -19.82
C ASN A 420 -21.81 8.51 -19.33
N VAL A 421 -21.45 8.63 -18.05
CA VAL A 421 -21.06 9.91 -17.44
C VAL A 421 -19.58 10.24 -17.64
N ASP A 422 -18.69 9.27 -17.47
CA ASP A 422 -17.24 9.52 -17.56
C ASP A 422 -16.79 9.87 -18.98
N LEU A 423 -15.75 10.70 -19.05
CA LEU A 423 -15.12 11.12 -20.31
C LEU A 423 -14.66 9.92 -21.15
N ILE A 424 -14.10 8.91 -20.48
CA ILE A 424 -13.84 7.60 -21.06
C ILE A 424 -14.95 6.69 -20.54
N ASN A 425 -15.80 6.22 -21.44
CA ASN A 425 -16.92 5.38 -21.05
C ASN A 425 -16.42 4.06 -20.41
N PRO A 426 -16.94 3.64 -19.25
CA PRO A 426 -16.63 2.34 -18.62
C PRO A 426 -16.73 1.15 -19.58
N LEU A 427 -17.63 1.21 -20.59
CA LEU A 427 -17.72 0.19 -21.62
C LEU A 427 -16.39 -0.01 -22.37
N LEU A 428 -15.72 1.08 -22.75
CA LEU A 428 -14.44 1.02 -23.46
C LEU A 428 -13.35 0.37 -22.59
N ILE A 429 -13.38 0.61 -21.28
CA ILE A 429 -12.45 -0.03 -20.33
C ILE A 429 -12.71 -1.53 -20.26
N SER A 430 -13.98 -1.95 -20.17
CA SER A 430 -14.35 -3.38 -20.12
C SER A 430 -13.93 -4.15 -21.40
N ILE A 431 -14.04 -3.51 -22.57
CA ILE A 431 -13.61 -4.06 -23.86
C ILE A 431 -12.09 -4.22 -23.87
N ARG A 432 -11.35 -3.20 -23.44
CA ARG A 432 -9.89 -3.25 -23.37
C ARG A 432 -9.37 -4.35 -22.45
N HIS A 433 -10.04 -4.57 -21.32
CA HIS A 433 -9.72 -5.66 -20.39
C HIS A 433 -10.21 -7.03 -20.88
N GLY A 434 -11.05 -7.11 -21.92
CA GLY A 434 -11.63 -8.35 -22.42
C GLY A 434 -12.67 -8.98 -21.47
N CYS A 435 -13.23 -8.22 -20.53
CA CYS A 435 -14.18 -8.75 -19.55
C CYS A 435 -15.61 -8.77 -20.12
N LEU A 436 -15.98 -9.89 -20.75
CA LEU A 436 -17.28 -10.05 -21.41
C LEU A 436 -18.47 -9.90 -20.46
N LYS A 437 -18.34 -10.35 -19.20
CA LYS A 437 -19.40 -10.25 -18.18
C LYS A 437 -19.70 -8.79 -17.86
N THR A 438 -18.68 -8.01 -17.52
CA THR A 438 -18.79 -6.57 -17.24
C THR A 438 -19.31 -5.80 -18.45
N MET A 439 -18.79 -6.10 -19.64
CA MET A 439 -19.28 -5.49 -20.88
C MET A 439 -20.78 -5.73 -21.08
N LYS A 440 -21.23 -6.99 -20.92
CA LYS A 440 -22.63 -7.35 -21.08
C LYS A 440 -23.51 -6.63 -20.05
N LEU A 441 -23.09 -6.59 -18.78
CA LEU A 441 -23.80 -5.87 -17.72
C LEU A 441 -23.98 -4.38 -18.06
N LEU A 442 -22.90 -3.71 -18.49
CA LEU A 442 -22.92 -2.30 -18.88
C LEU A 442 -23.88 -2.06 -20.05
N LEU A 443 -23.84 -2.89 -21.09
CA LEU A 443 -24.72 -2.77 -22.26
C LEU A 443 -26.18 -3.04 -21.90
N ASP A 444 -26.46 -4.03 -21.05
CA ASP A 444 -27.80 -4.34 -20.57
C ASP A 444 -28.39 -3.17 -19.75
N HIS A 445 -27.54 -2.32 -19.14
CA HIS A 445 -27.93 -1.11 -18.41
C HIS A 445 -27.74 0.18 -19.25
N GLY A 446 -27.70 0.08 -20.58
CA GLY A 446 -27.78 1.24 -21.47
C GLY A 446 -26.45 1.96 -21.72
N ALA A 447 -25.31 1.30 -21.55
CA ALA A 447 -24.03 1.86 -22.00
C ALA A 447 -24.05 2.14 -23.51
N ASN A 448 -23.49 3.29 -23.91
CA ASN A 448 -23.41 3.70 -25.30
C ASN A 448 -22.44 2.80 -26.06
N ILE A 449 -22.99 1.88 -26.86
CA ILE A 449 -22.21 0.99 -27.73
C ILE A 449 -21.40 1.74 -28.79
N ASP A 450 -21.82 2.96 -29.14
CA ASP A 450 -21.18 3.82 -30.13
C ASP A 450 -20.31 4.88 -29.43
N ALA A 451 -19.66 4.52 -28.32
CA ALA A 451 -18.83 5.43 -27.54
C ALA A 451 -17.57 5.90 -28.31
N TYR A 452 -17.25 7.18 -28.17
CA TYR A 452 -16.07 7.83 -28.74
C TYR A 452 -15.12 8.32 -27.63
N ILE A 453 -13.85 8.54 -27.97
CA ILE A 453 -12.85 9.11 -27.05
C ILE A 453 -12.58 10.54 -27.48
N SER A 454 -12.87 11.50 -26.61
CA SER A 454 -12.69 12.93 -26.90
C SER A 454 -11.21 13.32 -27.12
N SER A 455 -10.28 12.69 -26.40
CA SER A 455 -8.84 12.95 -26.54
C SER A 455 -8.21 12.35 -27.79
N HIS A 456 -8.83 11.33 -28.38
CA HIS A 456 -8.34 10.62 -29.56
C HIS A 456 -9.51 10.44 -30.55
N PRO A 457 -9.95 11.52 -31.22
CA PRO A 457 -11.16 11.48 -32.01
C PRO A 457 -10.98 10.59 -33.24
N THR A 458 -11.93 9.68 -33.43
CA THR A 458 -12.03 8.76 -34.57
C THR A 458 -13.29 9.08 -35.36
N THR A 459 -13.31 8.75 -36.65
CA THR A 459 -14.53 8.84 -37.49
C THR A 459 -15.56 7.74 -37.21
N PHE A 460 -15.12 6.67 -36.55
CA PHE A 460 -15.89 5.47 -36.22
C PHE A 460 -15.85 5.21 -34.70
N PRO A 461 -16.81 4.47 -34.13
CA PRO A 461 -16.86 4.21 -32.69
C PRO A 461 -15.55 3.62 -32.13
N ALA A 462 -15.13 4.10 -30.96
CA ALA A 462 -13.94 3.60 -30.28
C ALA A 462 -14.12 2.16 -29.76
N THR A 463 -15.35 1.69 -29.60
CA THR A 463 -15.68 0.29 -29.31
C THR A 463 -15.20 -0.66 -30.41
N ILE A 464 -15.32 -0.25 -31.69
CA ILE A 464 -14.76 -0.99 -32.83
C ILE A 464 -13.24 -0.98 -32.73
N MET A 465 -12.63 0.19 -32.52
CA MET A 465 -11.17 0.34 -32.39
C MET A 465 -10.57 -0.63 -31.35
N PHE A 466 -11.20 -0.77 -30.18
CA PHE A 466 -10.69 -1.66 -29.13
C PHE A 466 -11.06 -3.13 -29.28
N SER A 467 -12.02 -3.49 -30.15
CA SER A 467 -12.43 -4.87 -30.39
C SER A 467 -11.75 -5.54 -31.59
N MET A 468 -11.02 -4.79 -32.42
CA MET A 468 -10.33 -5.30 -33.63
C MET A 468 -9.42 -6.50 -33.39
N LYS A 469 -8.80 -6.61 -32.20
CA LYS A 469 -7.92 -7.73 -31.85
C LYS A 469 -8.66 -9.07 -31.70
N TYR A 470 -9.96 -9.03 -31.38
CA TYR A 470 -10.77 -10.21 -31.07
C TYR A 470 -12.02 -10.23 -31.95
N LEU A 471 -11.96 -10.95 -33.08
CA LEU A 471 -13.05 -10.98 -34.06
C LEU A 471 -14.39 -11.45 -33.47
N SER A 472 -14.37 -12.36 -32.49
CA SER A 472 -15.56 -12.81 -31.77
C SER A 472 -16.22 -11.69 -30.97
N LEU A 473 -15.42 -10.84 -30.32
CA LEU A 473 -15.89 -9.66 -29.59
C LEU A 473 -16.41 -8.58 -30.53
N LEU A 474 -15.69 -8.33 -31.63
CA LEU A 474 -16.14 -7.41 -32.68
C LEU A 474 -17.50 -7.86 -33.23
N LYS A 475 -17.63 -9.14 -33.59
CA LYS A 475 -18.89 -9.74 -34.04
C LYS A 475 -19.99 -9.55 -33.01
N PHE A 476 -19.72 -9.84 -31.73
CA PHE A 476 -20.69 -9.65 -30.66
C PHE A 476 -21.18 -8.19 -30.54
N LEU A 477 -20.28 -7.20 -30.65
CA LEU A 477 -20.66 -5.78 -30.66
C LEU A 477 -21.46 -5.40 -31.91
N MET A 478 -21.12 -5.95 -33.07
CA MET A 478 -21.91 -5.77 -34.30
C MET A 478 -23.31 -6.38 -34.16
N ASP A 479 -23.42 -7.54 -33.51
CA ASP A 479 -24.69 -8.18 -33.23
C ASP A 479 -25.59 -7.32 -32.35
N LEU A 480 -25.00 -6.59 -31.40
CA LEU A 480 -25.71 -5.63 -30.56
C LEU A 480 -25.99 -4.28 -31.27
N GLY A 481 -25.59 -4.15 -32.54
CA GLY A 481 -25.94 -3.04 -33.42
C GLY A 481 -25.01 -1.84 -33.33
N CYS A 482 -23.73 -2.04 -33.02
CA CYS A 482 -22.70 -1.00 -33.12
C CYS A 482 -22.61 -0.43 -34.56
N ASP A 483 -22.36 0.86 -34.70
CA ASP A 483 -22.34 1.55 -36.00
C ASP A 483 -21.10 1.24 -36.85
N ALA A 484 -21.17 0.13 -37.59
CA ALA A 484 -20.18 -0.25 -38.58
C ALA A 484 -20.15 0.67 -39.82
N ASN A 485 -21.24 1.39 -40.13
CA ASN A 485 -21.29 2.20 -41.35
C ASN A 485 -20.29 3.36 -41.30
N SER A 486 -20.03 3.88 -40.10
CA SER A 486 -19.06 4.96 -39.90
C SER A 486 -17.61 4.55 -40.22
N CYS A 487 -17.27 3.25 -40.19
CA CYS A 487 -15.97 2.75 -40.66
C CYS A 487 -15.74 2.99 -42.17
N PHE A 488 -16.81 3.07 -42.97
CA PHE A 488 -16.71 3.23 -44.43
C PHE A 488 -16.98 4.66 -44.91
N LYS A 489 -17.16 5.61 -43.98
CA LYS A 489 -17.27 7.05 -44.30
C LYS A 489 -15.88 7.67 -44.35
N CYS A 490 -15.26 7.62 -45.52
CA CYS A 490 -13.97 8.26 -45.77
C CYS A 490 -14.15 9.69 -46.34
N ARG A 491 -13.39 10.66 -45.81
CA ARG A 491 -13.34 12.05 -46.29
C ARG A 491 -12.82 12.18 -47.73
N TYR A 492 -11.92 11.28 -48.14
CA TYR A 492 -11.28 11.30 -49.46
C TYR A 492 -12.02 10.44 -50.49
N GLY A 493 -12.86 9.48 -50.06
CA GLY A 493 -13.60 8.59 -50.96
C GLY A 493 -12.68 7.87 -51.95
N ASN A 494 -12.95 7.98 -53.25
CA ASN A 494 -12.09 7.43 -54.30
C ASN A 494 -10.89 8.35 -54.68
N GLY A 495 -10.73 9.49 -54.02
CA GLY A 495 -9.64 10.43 -54.26
C GLY A 495 -8.31 10.00 -53.61
N PRO A 496 -7.22 10.71 -53.94
CA PRO A 496 -5.89 10.42 -53.39
C PRO A 496 -5.86 10.69 -51.88
N HIS A 497 -5.27 9.76 -51.13
CA HIS A 497 -5.11 9.89 -49.69
C HIS A 497 -3.69 10.40 -49.36
N PRO A 498 -3.53 11.24 -48.31
CA PRO A 498 -2.21 11.70 -47.88
C PRO A 498 -1.34 10.55 -47.39
N VAL A 499 -0.03 10.59 -47.62
CA VAL A 499 0.92 9.57 -47.13
C VAL A 499 0.77 9.42 -45.61
N LEU A 500 0.76 8.18 -45.13
CA LEU A 500 0.71 7.90 -43.69
C LEU A 500 1.99 8.41 -43.05
N ASP A 501 1.90 9.42 -42.17
CA ASP A 501 3.04 9.90 -41.41
C ASP A 501 3.31 8.94 -40.25
N HIS A 502 4.40 8.19 -40.35
CA HIS A 502 4.78 7.15 -39.38
C HIS A 502 5.60 7.69 -38.21
N ARG A 503 5.88 9.00 -38.14
CA ARG A 503 6.65 9.57 -37.03
C ARG A 503 5.76 9.87 -35.82
N ARG A 504 5.63 8.88 -34.93
CA ARG A 504 5.45 9.16 -33.50
C ARG A 504 6.82 9.40 -32.87
N ASP A 505 7.55 10.42 -33.35
CA ASP A 505 8.80 10.80 -32.70
C ASP A 505 8.49 11.44 -31.34
N ARG A 506 9.16 10.87 -30.35
CA ARG A 506 9.17 11.32 -28.97
C ARG A 506 9.83 12.71 -28.91
N LEU A 507 9.24 13.58 -28.09
CA LEU A 507 9.92 14.61 -27.29
C LEU A 507 10.44 15.94 -27.89
N ASP A 508 10.13 16.35 -29.14
CA ASP A 508 10.69 17.65 -29.63
C ASP A 508 9.79 18.60 -30.44
N ASP A 509 8.48 18.37 -30.53
CA ASP A 509 7.59 19.32 -31.21
C ASP A 509 7.02 20.37 -30.22
N THR A 510 7.49 21.61 -30.36
CA THR A 510 6.88 22.81 -29.74
C THR A 510 5.36 22.85 -30.01
N PRO A 511 4.54 23.34 -29.06
CA PRO A 511 3.08 23.24 -29.14
C PRO A 511 2.52 24.30 -30.10
N VAL A 512 2.71 24.10 -31.41
CA VAL A 512 1.99 24.86 -32.43
C VAL A 512 0.68 24.15 -32.69
N ASN A 513 -0.39 24.63 -32.06
CA ASN A 513 -1.80 24.68 -32.51
C ASN A 513 -2.26 23.70 -33.62
N LYS A 514 -1.85 22.43 -33.60
CA LYS A 514 -2.32 21.40 -34.52
C LYS A 514 -3.69 20.95 -34.03
N GLN A 515 -4.72 21.21 -34.82
CA GLN A 515 -6.05 20.62 -34.60
C GLN A 515 -5.89 19.09 -34.44
N PRO A 516 -6.64 18.44 -33.53
CA PRO A 516 -6.51 17.01 -33.31
C PRO A 516 -6.74 16.26 -34.62
N ASN A 517 -5.75 15.49 -35.06
CA ASN A 517 -5.84 14.69 -36.28
C ASN A 517 -6.89 13.59 -36.07
N ILE A 518 -8.05 13.72 -36.71
CA ILE A 518 -9.15 12.77 -36.58
C ILE A 518 -8.79 11.51 -37.38
N VAL A 519 -8.61 10.39 -36.68
CA VAL A 519 -8.18 9.14 -37.29
C VAL A 519 -9.34 8.51 -38.08
N GLN A 520 -9.11 8.23 -39.36
CA GLN A 520 -10.06 7.50 -40.20
C GLN A 520 -9.82 5.99 -40.10
N PHE A 521 -10.88 5.21 -40.27
CA PHE A 521 -10.79 3.76 -40.24
C PHE A 521 -9.81 3.22 -41.29
N CYS A 522 -9.85 3.74 -42.52
CA CYS A 522 -8.92 3.38 -43.59
C CYS A 522 -7.46 3.66 -43.25
N ASP A 523 -7.19 4.72 -42.48
CA ASP A 523 -5.83 5.08 -42.07
C ASP A 523 -5.33 4.14 -40.97
N MET A 524 -6.22 3.76 -40.04
CA MET A 524 -5.91 2.84 -38.95
C MET A 524 -5.62 1.42 -39.45
N VAL A 525 -6.47 0.85 -40.30
CA VAL A 525 -6.31 -0.54 -40.74
C VAL A 525 -5.17 -0.72 -41.74
N SER A 526 -4.84 0.31 -42.51
CA SER A 526 -3.69 0.31 -43.43
C SER A 526 -2.36 0.65 -42.73
N ALA A 527 -2.36 0.99 -41.44
CA ALA A 527 -1.15 1.28 -40.69
C ALA A 527 -0.26 0.01 -40.56
N PRO A 528 1.08 0.14 -40.57
CA PRO A 528 2.01 -1.00 -40.54
C PRO A 528 1.78 -1.98 -39.38
N GLU A 529 1.24 -1.50 -38.26
CA GLU A 529 0.96 -2.29 -37.07
C GLU A 529 -0.28 -3.19 -37.23
N MET A 530 -1.25 -2.79 -38.06
CA MET A 530 -2.54 -3.45 -38.22
C MET A 530 -2.72 -4.11 -39.60
N ASN A 531 -1.91 -3.72 -40.59
CA ASN A 531 -2.10 -4.05 -42.00
C ASN A 531 -2.14 -5.55 -42.32
N ARG A 532 -1.60 -6.45 -41.49
CA ARG A 532 -1.63 -7.90 -41.77
C ARG A 532 -2.93 -8.59 -41.34
N TRP A 533 -3.71 -7.95 -40.47
CA TRP A 533 -4.89 -8.57 -39.84
C TRP A 533 -6.19 -7.83 -40.20
N ALA A 534 -6.11 -6.81 -41.05
CA ALA A 534 -7.23 -5.96 -41.43
C ALA A 534 -8.32 -6.70 -42.23
N GLY A 535 -7.95 -7.66 -43.09
CA GLY A 535 -8.90 -8.39 -43.93
C GLY A 535 -10.08 -9.00 -43.17
N PRO A 536 -9.85 -9.88 -42.17
CA PRO A 536 -10.92 -10.44 -41.35
C PRO A 536 -11.78 -9.40 -40.61
N ILE A 537 -11.18 -8.29 -40.16
CA ILE A 537 -11.90 -7.20 -39.51
C ILE A 537 -12.86 -6.54 -40.51
N ILE A 538 -12.35 -6.21 -41.70
CA ILE A 538 -13.14 -5.59 -42.77
C ILE A 538 -14.25 -6.55 -43.23
N ASP A 539 -13.95 -7.84 -43.36
CA ASP A 539 -14.91 -8.87 -43.72
C ASP A 539 -16.11 -8.91 -42.76
N VAL A 540 -15.83 -8.97 -41.45
CA VAL A 540 -16.86 -8.92 -40.42
C VAL A 540 -17.65 -7.64 -40.52
N LEU A 541 -17.02 -6.47 -40.62
CA LEU A 541 -17.75 -5.20 -40.72
C LEU A 541 -18.62 -5.11 -41.97
N LEU A 542 -18.12 -5.61 -43.11
CA LEU A 542 -18.85 -5.66 -44.36
C LEU A 542 -20.15 -6.45 -44.21
N ASP A 543 -20.16 -7.51 -43.40
CA ASP A 543 -21.36 -8.32 -43.15
C ASP A 543 -22.48 -7.62 -42.34
N TYR A 544 -22.23 -6.42 -41.81
CA TYR A 544 -23.21 -5.64 -41.03
C TYR A 544 -23.53 -4.24 -41.60
N VAL A 545 -22.92 -3.85 -42.73
CA VAL A 545 -23.21 -2.57 -43.41
C VAL A 545 -23.95 -2.75 -44.72
N GLY A 546 -24.73 -1.77 -45.16
CA GLY A 546 -25.46 -1.88 -46.43
C GLY A 546 -24.56 -1.73 -47.66
N ASN A 547 -25.09 -1.06 -48.68
CA ASN A 547 -24.29 -0.65 -49.85
C ASN A 547 -23.30 0.45 -49.44
N VAL A 548 -22.09 0.07 -49.06
CA VAL A 548 -20.97 0.99 -48.81
C VAL A 548 -19.98 0.96 -49.97
N GLN A 549 -19.39 2.11 -50.31
CA GLN A 549 -18.29 2.18 -51.27
C GLN A 549 -16.97 2.23 -50.52
N LEU A 550 -16.07 1.30 -50.81
CA LEU A 550 -14.71 1.35 -50.26
C LEU A 550 -13.94 2.52 -50.86
N CYS A 551 -13.21 3.24 -50.01
CA CYS A 551 -12.30 4.30 -50.44
C CYS A 551 -11.09 3.72 -51.19
N ALA A 552 -10.35 4.57 -51.93
CA ALA A 552 -9.18 4.15 -52.70
C ALA A 552 -8.14 3.42 -51.82
N ARG A 553 -7.85 3.93 -50.62
CA ARG A 553 -6.92 3.32 -49.67
C ARG A 553 -7.33 1.92 -49.21
N LEU A 554 -8.60 1.71 -48.89
CA LEU A 554 -9.08 0.38 -48.49
C LEU A 554 -9.03 -0.61 -49.65
N LYS A 555 -9.33 -0.16 -50.88
CA LYS A 555 -9.22 -0.98 -52.09
C LYS A 555 -7.77 -1.41 -52.34
N GLU A 556 -6.85 -0.44 -52.37
CA GLU A 556 -5.41 -0.70 -52.51
C GLU A 556 -4.89 -1.66 -51.42
N HIS A 557 -5.34 -1.45 -50.19
CA HIS A 557 -4.95 -2.29 -49.07
C HIS A 557 -5.47 -3.72 -49.21
N ILE A 558 -6.72 -3.91 -49.64
CA ILE A 558 -7.29 -5.24 -49.90
C ILE A 558 -6.61 -5.92 -51.10
N ASP A 559 -6.35 -5.18 -52.17
CA ASP A 559 -5.68 -5.69 -53.38
C ASP A 559 -4.22 -6.09 -53.12
N SER A 560 -3.62 -5.62 -52.03
CA SER A 560 -2.24 -5.97 -51.63
C SER A 560 -2.10 -7.38 -51.04
N TYR A 561 -3.22 -8.05 -50.70
CA TYR A 561 -3.22 -9.38 -50.07
C TYR A 561 -4.12 -10.35 -50.83
N GLU A 562 -3.53 -11.38 -51.44
CA GLU A 562 -4.26 -12.39 -52.22
C GLU A 562 -5.29 -13.16 -51.37
N ASP A 563 -4.97 -13.42 -50.10
CA ASP A 563 -5.83 -14.13 -49.15
C ASP A 563 -7.17 -13.43 -48.86
N TRP A 564 -7.32 -12.16 -49.26
CA TRP A 564 -8.52 -11.35 -49.02
C TRP A 564 -9.42 -11.20 -50.24
N ALA A 565 -9.23 -12.03 -51.28
CA ALA A 565 -10.07 -12.06 -52.48
C ALA A 565 -11.58 -12.18 -52.16
N VAL A 566 -11.96 -12.92 -51.11
CA VAL A 566 -13.36 -13.04 -50.66
C VAL A 566 -13.91 -11.71 -50.13
N VAL A 567 -13.08 -10.92 -49.44
CA VAL A 567 -13.45 -9.60 -48.94
C VAL A 567 -13.67 -8.63 -50.10
N LYS A 568 -12.84 -8.74 -51.15
CA LYS A 568 -12.97 -7.99 -52.39
C LYS A 568 -14.29 -8.30 -53.10
N GLU A 569 -14.61 -9.58 -53.29
CA GLU A 569 -15.87 -10.02 -53.91
C GLU A 569 -17.08 -9.50 -53.13
N LYS A 570 -17.07 -9.56 -51.79
CA LYS A 570 -18.14 -8.99 -50.95
C LYS A 570 -18.26 -7.47 -51.08
N ALA A 571 -17.15 -6.78 -51.34
CA ALA A 571 -17.12 -5.33 -51.38
C ALA A 571 -17.54 -4.74 -52.74
N GLU A 572 -17.34 -5.48 -53.83
CA GLU A 572 -17.61 -5.06 -55.20
C GLU A 572 -19.11 -5.15 -55.56
N PRO A 573 -19.65 -4.19 -56.35
CA PRO A 573 -21.01 -4.28 -56.86
C PRO A 573 -21.11 -5.26 -58.05
N PRO A 574 -22.23 -6.03 -58.18
CA PRO A 574 -23.41 -6.00 -57.32
C PRO A 574 -23.23 -6.86 -56.06
N ARG A 575 -23.47 -6.26 -54.89
CA ARG A 575 -23.38 -6.97 -53.61
C ARG A 575 -24.53 -7.97 -53.43
N PRO A 576 -24.32 -9.08 -52.69
CA PRO A 576 -25.37 -10.06 -52.44
C PRO A 576 -26.60 -9.46 -51.73
N LEU A 577 -27.80 -9.63 -52.31
CA LEU A 577 -29.06 -9.17 -51.70
C LEU A 577 -29.34 -9.80 -50.34
N ALA A 578 -28.85 -11.02 -50.12
CA ALA A 578 -29.01 -11.74 -48.85
C ALA A 578 -28.57 -10.86 -47.67
N HIS A 579 -27.39 -10.27 -47.78
CA HIS A 579 -26.77 -9.44 -46.75
C HIS A 579 -27.58 -8.19 -46.40
N LEU A 580 -28.12 -7.52 -47.42
CA LEU A 580 -29.04 -6.39 -47.23
C LEU A 580 -30.33 -6.81 -46.49
N CYS A 581 -30.83 -8.02 -46.74
CA CYS A 581 -31.97 -8.56 -46.00
C CYS A 581 -31.65 -8.79 -44.52
N ARG A 582 -30.45 -9.30 -44.18
CA ARG A 582 -30.00 -9.48 -42.78
C ARG A 582 -30.10 -8.17 -42.01
N ILE A 583 -29.49 -7.12 -42.53
CA ILE A 583 -29.39 -5.81 -41.87
C ILE A 583 -30.78 -5.19 -41.74
N LYS A 584 -31.57 -5.20 -42.81
CA LYS A 584 -32.95 -4.67 -42.77
C LYS A 584 -33.79 -5.37 -41.71
N VAL A 585 -33.73 -6.70 -41.64
CA VAL A 585 -34.49 -7.48 -40.66
C VAL A 585 -34.02 -7.18 -39.24
N ARG A 586 -32.70 -7.12 -38.99
CA ARG A 586 -32.16 -6.79 -37.67
C ARG A 586 -32.52 -5.37 -37.21
N ASN A 587 -32.50 -4.40 -38.11
CA ASN A 587 -32.92 -3.03 -37.84
C ASN A 587 -34.41 -2.95 -37.45
N VAL A 588 -35.26 -3.73 -38.10
CA VAL A 588 -36.71 -3.80 -37.80
C VAL A 588 -36.98 -4.51 -36.47
N ILE A 589 -36.25 -5.59 -36.17
CA ILE A 589 -36.39 -6.31 -34.89
C ILE A 589 -35.95 -5.41 -33.73
N GLY A 590 -34.89 -4.61 -33.92
CA GLY A 590 -34.34 -3.73 -32.90
C GLY A 590 -33.51 -4.46 -31.85
N ARG A 591 -32.55 -3.75 -31.24
CA ARG A 591 -31.51 -4.30 -30.35
C ARG A 591 -32.05 -5.20 -29.23
N ASN A 592 -33.18 -4.84 -28.62
CA ASN A 592 -33.75 -5.57 -27.47
C ASN A 592 -34.42 -6.90 -27.85
N ARG A 593 -34.97 -7.00 -29.07
CA ARG A 593 -35.70 -8.19 -29.53
C ARG A 593 -34.84 -9.15 -30.33
N ILE A 594 -33.61 -8.74 -30.69
CA ILE A 594 -32.61 -9.63 -31.31
C ILE A 594 -32.29 -10.82 -30.40
N LYS A 595 -32.30 -10.64 -29.07
CA LYS A 595 -32.15 -11.73 -28.08
C LYS A 595 -33.26 -12.79 -28.16
N LEU A 596 -34.40 -12.45 -28.76
CA LEU A 596 -35.56 -13.31 -28.91
C LEU A 596 -35.68 -13.88 -30.33
N ILE A 597 -34.65 -13.76 -31.17
CA ILE A 597 -34.67 -14.22 -32.57
C ILE A 597 -35.06 -15.70 -32.68
N ASP A 598 -34.60 -16.55 -31.76
CA ASP A 598 -34.95 -17.98 -31.73
C ASP A 598 -36.43 -18.26 -31.45
N THR A 599 -37.11 -17.30 -30.81
CA THR A 599 -38.54 -17.39 -30.47
C THR A 599 -39.44 -16.73 -31.52
N LEU A 600 -38.86 -16.07 -32.52
CA LEU A 600 -39.62 -15.48 -33.61
C LEU A 600 -40.17 -16.58 -34.53
N PRO A 601 -41.37 -16.43 -35.09
CA PRO A 601 -41.96 -17.38 -36.03
C PRO A 601 -41.30 -17.24 -37.42
N LEU A 602 -39.99 -17.46 -37.49
CA LEU A 602 -39.19 -17.39 -38.72
C LEU A 602 -38.66 -18.80 -39.08
N PRO A 603 -38.45 -19.10 -40.36
CA PRO A 603 -37.81 -20.36 -40.75
C PRO A 603 -36.41 -20.51 -40.12
N GLY A 604 -36.07 -21.70 -39.62
CA GLY A 604 -34.79 -21.94 -38.94
C GLY A 604 -33.54 -21.56 -39.76
N ARG A 605 -33.60 -21.66 -41.09
CA ARG A 605 -32.54 -21.16 -41.99
C ARG A 605 -32.37 -19.64 -41.92
N LEU A 606 -33.46 -18.90 -41.81
CA LEU A 606 -33.44 -17.44 -41.66
C LEU A 606 -32.95 -17.06 -40.26
N ILE A 607 -33.31 -17.81 -39.23
CA ILE A 607 -32.81 -17.64 -37.86
C ILE A 607 -31.28 -17.79 -37.84
N ARG A 608 -30.73 -18.90 -38.35
CA ARG A 608 -29.27 -19.11 -38.49
C ARG A 608 -28.59 -18.01 -39.29
N TYR A 609 -29.23 -17.63 -40.41
CA TYR A 609 -28.74 -16.55 -41.27
C TYR A 609 -28.66 -15.20 -40.55
N LEU A 610 -29.63 -14.89 -39.69
CA LEU A 610 -29.67 -13.68 -38.87
C LEU A 610 -28.67 -13.75 -37.71
N GLN A 611 -28.46 -14.92 -37.10
CA GLN A 611 -27.49 -15.15 -36.01
C GLN A 611 -26.04 -15.23 -36.47
N TYR A 612 -25.80 -15.25 -37.78
CA TYR A 612 -24.45 -15.41 -38.34
C TYR A 612 -23.80 -16.72 -37.84
N ASP A 613 -24.58 -17.79 -37.72
CA ASP A 613 -24.04 -19.13 -37.46
C ASP A 613 -23.80 -19.84 -38.79
N TYR A 614 -22.52 -19.91 -39.18
CA TYR A 614 -22.05 -20.67 -40.34
C TYR A 614 -21.68 -22.12 -40.00
N SER A 615 -22.10 -22.64 -38.84
CA SER A 615 -22.01 -24.08 -38.58
C SER A 615 -22.91 -24.81 -39.58
N GLN A 616 -22.29 -25.38 -40.61
CA GLN A 616 -22.90 -26.42 -41.43
C GLN A 616 -23.08 -27.68 -40.60
#